data_AF-G9WJP3-F1
#
_entry.id   AF-G9WJP3-F1
#
_cell.length_a   1.000
_cell.length_b   1.000
_cell.length_c   1.000
_cell.angle_alpha   90.00
_cell.angle_beta   90.00
_cell.angle_gamma   90.00
#
_symmetry.space_group_name_H-M   'P 1'
#
loop_
_entity.id
_entity.type
_entity.pdbx_description
1 polymer ?
#
loop_
_entity_poly.entity_id
_entity_poly.type
_entity_poly.pdbx_seq_one_letter_code
_entity_poly.pdbx_strand_id
1 'polypeptide(L)'
;MAKFFDISYGNNEKQKMDLYLQKDAEPLIFYIHGGGWWQGDKNKDTQVYEALFAAGFSIASINYRLADAQHVYPTQLDDARLALKWLKQSNYVFNHKRIALFGSSSGAHIALSLSIENGYPTVSWSGQFDFQGFLSTHTAIKGRKAADNPDPDKGSKMASYYKWILERLFNGDLSRAKSASLQHLVSPTTGPMLMFNSAAELAPVSEVYTMQQAFVENGLPITSIILPGDRHAQAYAKDALPATISFLKNSLKIAKR
;
A
#
# COMPACT_ATOMS: atom_id res chain seq x y z
N MET A 1 22.74 -10.72 -9.76
CA MET A 1 21.46 -10.01 -9.76
C MET A 1 20.72 -10.46 -10.99
N ALA A 2 19.46 -10.88 -10.85
CA ALA A 2 18.63 -11.36 -11.96
C ALA A 2 17.34 -10.54 -12.00
N LYS A 3 16.83 -10.23 -13.20
CA LYS A 3 15.55 -9.53 -13.40
C LYS A 3 14.65 -10.40 -14.27
N PHE A 4 13.42 -10.59 -13.84
CA PHE A 4 12.38 -11.34 -14.56
C PHE A 4 11.15 -10.46 -14.67
N PHE A 5 10.56 -10.37 -15.86
CA PHE A 5 9.46 -9.46 -16.14
C PHE A 5 8.21 -10.22 -16.54
N ASP A 6 7.05 -9.65 -16.21
CA ASP A 6 5.72 -10.12 -16.62
C ASP A 6 5.43 -11.59 -16.25
N ILE A 7 5.96 -12.03 -15.11
CA ILE A 7 5.66 -13.34 -14.52
C ILE A 7 4.18 -13.36 -14.13
N SER A 8 3.44 -14.31 -14.69
CA SER A 8 2.02 -14.48 -14.35
C SER A 8 1.86 -15.25 -13.05
N TYR A 9 1.10 -14.69 -12.12
CA TYR A 9 0.73 -15.34 -10.85
C TYR A 9 -0.74 -15.77 -10.80
N GLY A 10 -1.49 -15.48 -11.86
CA GLY A 10 -2.88 -15.86 -12.06
C GLY A 10 -3.27 -15.84 -13.54
N ASN A 11 -4.56 -15.97 -13.83
CA ASN A 11 -5.09 -16.15 -15.19
C ASN A 11 -5.44 -14.82 -15.89
N ASN A 12 -5.58 -13.73 -15.14
CA ASN A 12 -5.90 -12.43 -15.72
C ASN A 12 -4.63 -11.71 -16.21
N GLU A 13 -4.72 -10.93 -17.28
CA GLU A 13 -3.60 -10.17 -17.85
C GLU A 13 -2.94 -9.19 -16.88
N LYS A 14 -3.67 -8.72 -15.86
CA LYS A 14 -3.16 -7.84 -14.78
C LYS A 14 -2.54 -8.63 -13.63
N GLN A 15 -2.67 -9.95 -13.58
CA GLN A 15 -2.08 -10.79 -12.53
C GLN A 15 -0.61 -11.11 -12.87
N LYS A 16 0.20 -10.05 -12.98
CA LYS A 16 1.61 -10.10 -13.36
C LYS A 16 2.51 -9.46 -12.31
N MET A 17 3.74 -9.94 -12.19
CA MET A 17 4.77 -9.34 -11.36
C MET A 17 6.13 -9.31 -12.06
N ASP A 18 6.96 -8.37 -11.62
CA ASP A 18 8.38 -8.33 -11.97
C ASP A 18 9.21 -8.67 -10.73
N LEU A 19 10.23 -9.51 -10.91
CA LEU A 19 11.15 -9.92 -9.86
C LEU A 19 12.54 -9.34 -10.13
N TYR A 20 13.11 -8.70 -9.12
CA TYR A 20 14.49 -8.21 -9.10
C TYR A 20 15.19 -8.93 -7.96
N LEU A 21 16.03 -9.92 -8.27
CA LEU A 21 16.62 -10.83 -7.29
C LEU A 21 18.10 -10.54 -7.06
N GLN A 22 18.49 -10.49 -5.79
CA GLN A 22 19.89 -10.47 -5.35
C GLN A 22 20.55 -11.84 -5.56
N LYS A 23 21.89 -11.90 -5.50
CA LYS A 23 22.62 -13.17 -5.73
C LYS A 23 22.48 -14.17 -4.56
N ASP A 24 22.44 -13.70 -3.32
CA ASP A 24 22.66 -14.54 -2.13
C ASP A 24 21.39 -14.87 -1.34
N ALA A 25 20.27 -15.06 -2.05
CA ALA A 25 18.95 -15.29 -1.46
C ALA A 25 18.58 -14.23 -0.39
N GLU A 26 18.79 -12.95 -0.70
CA GLU A 26 18.48 -11.85 0.22
C GLU A 26 16.96 -11.73 0.51
N PRO A 27 16.57 -11.03 1.59
CA PRO A 27 15.17 -10.72 1.86
C PRO A 27 14.47 -10.00 0.71
N LEU A 28 13.16 -10.20 0.63
CA LEU A 28 12.34 -9.68 -0.46
C LEU A 28 11.37 -8.61 0.03
N ILE A 29 11.28 -7.51 -0.71
CA ILE A 29 10.23 -6.50 -0.57
C ILE A 29 9.15 -6.80 -1.59
N PHE A 30 7.96 -7.09 -1.09
CA PHE A 30 6.75 -7.24 -1.89
C PHE A 30 6.13 -5.86 -2.08
N TYR A 31 6.37 -5.27 -3.24
CA TYR A 31 6.02 -3.91 -3.58
C TYR A 31 4.67 -3.83 -4.29
N ILE A 32 3.79 -2.95 -3.80
CA ILE A 32 2.43 -2.75 -4.33
C ILE A 32 2.25 -1.28 -4.72
N HIS A 33 2.05 -1.03 -6.02
CA HIS A 33 1.94 0.33 -6.54
C HIS A 33 0.63 1.03 -6.11
N GLY A 34 0.69 2.36 -6.05
CA GLY A 34 -0.49 3.20 -5.85
C GLY A 34 -1.22 3.54 -7.14
N GLY A 35 -2.37 4.21 -7.01
CA GLY A 35 -3.15 4.68 -8.15
C GLY A 35 -4.65 4.82 -7.89
N GLY A 36 -5.07 4.92 -6.62
CA GLY A 36 -6.48 4.95 -6.26
C GLY A 36 -7.22 3.69 -6.72
N TRP A 37 -6.53 2.55 -6.80
CA TRP A 37 -7.03 1.28 -7.34
C TRP A 37 -7.49 1.29 -8.80
N TRP A 38 -7.68 2.44 -9.46
CA TRP A 38 -8.28 2.54 -10.79
C TRP A 38 -7.27 2.77 -11.93
N GLN A 39 -6.00 3.03 -11.60
CA GLN A 39 -4.90 3.25 -12.54
C GLN A 39 -3.55 2.81 -11.96
N GLY A 40 -2.51 2.86 -12.80
CA GLY A 40 -1.14 2.52 -12.44
C GLY A 40 -0.78 1.07 -12.80
N ASP A 41 0.51 0.77 -12.65
CA ASP A 41 1.08 -0.55 -12.87
C ASP A 41 2.38 -0.71 -12.05
N LYS A 42 2.96 -1.91 -12.12
CA LYS A 42 4.20 -2.34 -11.45
C LYS A 42 5.46 -1.53 -11.82
N ASN A 43 5.41 -0.69 -12.84
CA ASN A 43 6.51 0.20 -13.25
C ASN A 43 6.33 1.64 -12.75
N LYS A 44 5.24 1.96 -12.04
CA LYS A 44 4.92 3.33 -11.64
C LYS A 44 5.98 3.98 -10.74
N ASP A 45 6.49 3.21 -9.77
CA ASP A 45 7.35 3.71 -8.70
C ASP A 45 8.78 3.11 -8.82
N THR A 46 9.28 2.94 -10.06
CA THR A 46 10.60 2.33 -10.37
C THR A 46 11.73 2.85 -9.52
N GLN A 47 11.85 4.17 -9.41
CA GLN A 47 12.91 4.82 -8.64
C GLN A 47 12.92 4.39 -7.16
N VAL A 48 11.74 4.12 -6.58
CA VAL A 48 11.61 3.72 -5.18
C VAL A 48 12.13 2.30 -4.99
N TYR A 49 11.63 1.35 -5.76
CA TYR A 49 12.04 -0.04 -5.57
C TYR A 49 13.43 -0.34 -6.14
N GLU A 50 13.92 0.44 -7.11
CA GLU A 50 15.33 0.37 -7.54
C GLU A 50 16.28 0.87 -6.44
N ALA A 51 15.89 1.89 -5.66
CA ALA A 51 16.67 2.32 -4.50
C ALA A 51 16.72 1.24 -3.41
N LEU A 52 15.61 0.51 -3.19
CA LEU A 52 15.59 -0.65 -2.29
C LEU A 52 16.46 -1.79 -2.84
N PHE A 53 16.39 -2.06 -4.14
CA PHE A 53 17.23 -3.05 -4.78
C PHE A 53 18.72 -2.71 -4.62
N ALA A 54 19.10 -1.45 -4.82
CA ALA A 54 20.46 -0.96 -4.56
C ALA A 54 20.86 -1.07 -3.08
N ALA A 55 19.90 -0.99 -2.15
CA ALA A 55 20.12 -1.17 -0.73
C ALA A 55 20.29 -2.65 -0.28
N GLY A 56 20.23 -3.60 -1.22
CA GLY A 56 20.50 -5.02 -0.99
C GLY A 56 19.26 -5.91 -0.82
N PHE A 57 18.06 -5.40 -1.09
CA PHE A 57 16.84 -6.21 -1.06
C PHE A 57 16.56 -6.84 -2.44
N SER A 58 15.91 -8.00 -2.46
CA SER A 58 15.18 -8.46 -3.64
C SER A 58 13.81 -7.77 -3.69
N ILE A 59 13.23 -7.59 -4.88
CA ILE A 59 11.94 -6.91 -5.07
C ILE A 59 11.00 -7.83 -5.85
N ALA A 60 9.75 -7.92 -5.42
CA ALA A 60 8.63 -8.34 -6.26
C ALA A 60 7.67 -7.17 -6.42
N SER A 61 7.61 -6.56 -7.60
CA SER A 61 6.65 -5.48 -7.92
C SER A 61 5.46 -6.09 -8.65
N ILE A 62 4.26 -5.96 -8.10
CA ILE A 62 3.06 -6.61 -8.63
C ILE A 62 2.14 -5.61 -9.34
N ASN A 63 1.50 -6.06 -10.41
CA ASN A 63 0.21 -5.52 -10.84
C ASN A 63 -0.91 -6.18 -10.02
N TYR A 64 -2.09 -5.58 -10.05
CA TYR A 64 -3.36 -6.16 -9.59
C TYR A 64 -4.50 -5.65 -10.49
N ARG A 65 -5.63 -6.35 -10.53
CA ARG A 65 -6.80 -5.90 -11.32
C ARG A 65 -7.34 -4.58 -10.77
N LEU A 66 -7.44 -3.58 -11.64
CA LEU A 66 -7.87 -2.23 -11.26
C LEU A 66 -9.38 -2.16 -11.05
N ALA A 67 -9.82 -1.23 -10.20
CA ALA A 67 -11.23 -1.00 -9.90
C ALA A 67 -12.01 -0.56 -11.13
N ASP A 68 -13.04 -1.32 -11.47
CA ASP A 68 -14.01 -1.06 -12.54
C ASP A 68 -15.35 -1.71 -12.18
N ALA A 69 -16.29 -1.74 -13.13
CA ALA A 69 -17.62 -2.31 -12.90
C ALA A 69 -17.62 -3.82 -12.59
N GLN A 70 -16.58 -4.56 -12.96
CA GLN A 70 -16.44 -6.01 -12.75
C GLN A 70 -15.50 -6.31 -11.57
N HIS A 71 -14.53 -5.45 -11.30
CA HIS A 71 -13.44 -5.68 -10.35
C HIS A 71 -13.53 -4.75 -9.14
N VAL A 72 -14.52 -4.98 -8.29
CA VAL A 72 -14.72 -4.21 -7.05
C VAL A 72 -13.90 -4.79 -5.89
N TYR A 73 -13.68 -4.00 -4.84
CA TYR A 73 -13.09 -4.52 -3.60
C TYR A 73 -13.87 -5.75 -3.10
N PRO A 74 -13.21 -6.87 -2.71
CA PRO A 74 -11.79 -7.00 -2.42
C PRO A 74 -10.89 -7.53 -3.56
N THR A 75 -11.31 -7.47 -4.83
CA THR A 75 -10.55 -8.04 -5.97
C THR A 75 -9.06 -7.67 -5.97
N GLN A 76 -8.73 -6.42 -5.68
CA GLN A 76 -7.37 -5.90 -5.64
C GLN A 76 -6.54 -6.57 -4.53
N LEU A 77 -7.15 -6.74 -3.36
CA LEU A 77 -6.55 -7.41 -2.21
C LEU A 77 -6.39 -8.91 -2.48
N ASP A 78 -7.39 -9.55 -3.09
CA ASP A 78 -7.34 -10.96 -3.49
C ASP A 78 -6.21 -11.25 -4.47
N ASP A 79 -5.97 -10.35 -5.43
CA ASP A 79 -4.84 -10.46 -6.35
C ASP A 79 -3.50 -10.37 -5.62
N ALA A 80 -3.36 -9.46 -4.66
CA ALA A 80 -2.15 -9.33 -3.86
C ALA A 80 -1.92 -10.56 -2.96
N ARG A 81 -2.98 -11.12 -2.36
CA ARG A 81 -2.94 -12.41 -1.62
C ARG A 81 -2.46 -13.54 -2.53
N LEU A 82 -3.02 -13.64 -3.73
CA LEU A 82 -2.66 -14.66 -4.71
C LEU A 82 -1.20 -14.53 -5.15
N ALA A 83 -0.76 -13.31 -5.47
CA ALA A 83 0.62 -13.02 -5.84
C ALA A 83 1.60 -13.39 -4.73
N LEU A 84 1.31 -13.03 -3.47
CA LEU A 84 2.15 -13.36 -2.34
C LEU A 84 2.21 -14.87 -2.09
N LYS A 85 1.08 -15.57 -2.21
CA LYS A 85 1.02 -17.03 -2.11
C LYS A 85 1.84 -17.70 -3.20
N TRP A 86 1.65 -17.27 -4.45
CA TRP A 86 2.40 -17.77 -5.60
C TRP A 86 3.90 -17.57 -5.42
N LEU A 87 4.31 -16.37 -4.97
CA LEU A 87 5.71 -16.03 -4.76
C LEU A 87 6.37 -16.96 -3.73
N LYS A 88 5.69 -17.24 -2.62
CA LYS A 88 6.14 -18.18 -1.57
C LYS A 88 6.25 -19.64 -2.03
N GLN A 89 5.57 -20.00 -3.12
CA GLN A 89 5.58 -21.34 -3.70
C GLN A 89 6.50 -21.44 -4.93
N SER A 90 7.06 -20.31 -5.36
CA SER A 90 7.88 -20.24 -6.56
C SER A 90 9.29 -20.80 -6.33
N ASN A 91 9.94 -21.23 -7.40
CA ASN A 91 11.32 -21.73 -7.38
C ASN A 91 12.37 -20.62 -7.51
N TYR A 92 11.97 -19.35 -7.43
CA TYR A 92 12.90 -18.22 -7.48
C TYR A 92 13.74 -18.15 -6.20
N VAL A 93 15.03 -17.82 -6.37
CA VAL A 93 16.01 -17.81 -5.29
C VAL A 93 15.97 -16.48 -4.53
N PHE A 94 15.24 -16.46 -3.41
CA PHE A 94 15.25 -15.42 -2.39
C PHE A 94 14.94 -16.04 -1.02
N ASN A 95 15.05 -15.28 0.07
CA ASN A 95 14.65 -15.82 1.37
C ASN A 95 13.13 -15.79 1.54
N HIS A 96 12.46 -16.91 1.24
CA HIS A 96 11.01 -17.11 1.38
C HIS A 96 10.45 -16.86 2.79
N LYS A 97 11.31 -16.84 3.82
CA LYS A 97 10.94 -16.56 5.22
C LYS A 97 11.16 -15.10 5.62
N ARG A 98 11.80 -14.29 4.78
CA ARG A 98 12.12 -12.88 5.05
C ARG A 98 11.51 -12.01 3.97
N ILE A 99 10.20 -11.83 4.07
CA ILE A 99 9.40 -10.95 3.21
C ILE A 99 8.91 -9.77 4.04
N ALA A 100 9.02 -8.57 3.50
CA ALA A 100 8.34 -7.37 4.01
C ALA A 100 7.42 -6.81 2.93
N LEU A 101 6.36 -6.14 3.34
CA LEU A 101 5.43 -5.49 2.43
C LEU A 101 5.76 -4.00 2.33
N PHE A 102 5.59 -3.44 1.15
CA PHE A 102 5.66 -2.00 0.96
C PHE A 102 4.65 -1.61 -0.10
N GLY A 103 3.78 -0.65 0.20
CA GLY A 103 3.02 0.01 -0.84
C GLY A 103 3.01 1.54 -0.75
N SER A 104 2.48 2.12 -1.82
CA SER A 104 2.29 3.55 -2.03
C SER A 104 0.79 3.82 -2.22
N SER A 105 0.19 4.74 -1.46
CA SER A 105 -1.23 5.11 -1.51
C SER A 105 -2.20 3.91 -1.50
N SER A 106 -2.97 3.65 -2.55
CA SER A 106 -3.84 2.47 -2.65
C SER A 106 -3.10 1.14 -2.52
N GLY A 107 -1.84 1.08 -2.97
CA GLY A 107 -0.99 -0.09 -2.75
C GLY A 107 -0.53 -0.21 -1.30
N ALA A 108 -0.34 0.92 -0.61
CA ALA A 108 -0.05 0.93 0.82
C ALA A 108 -1.26 0.39 1.60
N HIS A 109 -2.48 0.78 1.24
CA HIS A 109 -3.70 0.21 1.81
C HIS A 109 -3.78 -1.33 1.65
N ILE A 110 -3.47 -1.84 0.45
CA ILE A 110 -3.41 -3.30 0.20
C ILE A 110 -2.32 -3.95 1.06
N ALA A 111 -1.12 -3.35 1.13
CA ALA A 111 -0.02 -3.86 1.95
C ALA A 111 -0.38 -3.89 3.44
N LEU A 112 -1.03 -2.85 3.95
CA LEU A 112 -1.54 -2.78 5.32
C LEU A 112 -2.55 -3.89 5.60
N SER A 113 -3.47 -4.15 4.67
CA SER A 113 -4.47 -5.22 4.80
C SER A 113 -3.79 -6.60 4.94
N LEU A 114 -2.82 -6.90 4.07
CA LEU A 114 -2.04 -8.13 4.12
C LEU A 114 -1.19 -8.23 5.40
N SER A 115 -0.69 -7.11 5.92
CA SER A 115 0.06 -7.04 7.19
C SER A 115 -0.81 -7.45 8.37
N ILE A 116 -2.04 -6.93 8.43
CA ILE A 116 -3.01 -7.24 9.47
C ILE A 116 -3.37 -8.73 9.44
N GLU A 117 -3.55 -9.29 8.25
CA GLU A 117 -3.90 -10.71 8.05
C GLU A 117 -2.77 -11.68 8.40
N ASN A 118 -1.51 -11.31 8.14
CA ASN A 118 -0.42 -12.28 8.07
C ASN A 118 0.84 -11.91 8.88
N GLY A 119 0.87 -10.75 9.55
CA GLY A 119 1.97 -10.37 10.45
C GLY A 119 3.26 -9.92 9.76
N TYR A 120 3.21 -9.51 8.49
CA TYR A 120 4.41 -9.09 7.78
C TYR A 120 4.90 -7.70 8.22
N PRO A 121 6.22 -7.50 8.41
CA PRO A 121 6.77 -6.15 8.52
C PRO A 121 6.38 -5.30 7.32
N THR A 122 5.84 -4.11 7.57
CA THR A 122 5.19 -3.33 6.51
C THR A 122 5.59 -1.86 6.53
N VAL A 123 5.89 -1.33 5.34
CA VAL A 123 6.06 0.10 5.08
C VAL A 123 4.84 0.61 4.34
N SER A 124 4.23 1.68 4.85
CA SER A 124 3.07 2.34 4.26
C SER A 124 3.40 3.79 3.97
N TRP A 125 3.28 4.20 2.71
CA TRP A 125 3.28 5.62 2.33
C TRP A 125 1.85 6.02 1.94
N SER A 126 1.17 6.79 2.79
CA SER A 126 -0.22 7.28 2.58
C SER A 126 -1.30 6.19 2.45
N GLY A 127 -1.23 5.11 3.25
CA GLY A 127 -2.07 3.90 3.06
C GLY A 127 -3.27 3.70 3.98
N GLN A 128 -3.23 4.25 5.18
CA GLN A 128 -4.27 4.09 6.19
C GLN A 128 -5.42 5.06 5.94
N PHE A 129 -6.65 4.57 6.09
CA PHE A 129 -7.84 5.38 5.87
C PHE A 129 -9.11 4.71 6.40
N ASP A 130 -9.94 5.46 7.13
CA ASP A 130 -11.32 5.07 7.44
C ASP A 130 -12.30 5.37 6.30
N PHE A 131 -12.49 4.39 5.40
CA PHE A 131 -13.46 4.57 4.31
C PHE A 131 -14.89 4.65 4.82
N GLN A 132 -15.26 3.86 5.82
CA GLN A 132 -16.58 3.86 6.41
C GLN A 132 -16.90 5.22 7.05
N GLY A 133 -16.02 5.73 7.91
CA GLY A 133 -16.18 7.04 8.54
C GLY A 133 -16.18 8.19 7.54
N PHE A 134 -15.31 8.15 6.53
CA PHE A 134 -15.32 9.16 5.47
C PHE A 134 -16.66 9.17 4.71
N LEU A 135 -17.15 8.00 4.29
CA LEU A 135 -18.38 7.90 3.51
C LEU A 135 -19.63 8.29 4.33
N SER A 136 -19.63 8.01 5.65
CA SER A 136 -20.74 8.38 6.55
C SER A 136 -20.79 9.88 6.84
N THR A 137 -19.66 10.58 6.82
CA THR A 137 -19.57 12.03 7.11
C THR A 137 -19.63 12.91 5.87
N HIS A 138 -19.30 12.39 4.68
CA HIS A 138 -19.25 13.13 3.42
C HIS A 138 -20.41 12.78 2.48
N THR A 139 -21.61 12.57 3.02
CA THR A 139 -22.81 12.19 2.27
C THR A 139 -23.23 13.26 1.25
N ALA A 140 -23.10 14.54 1.59
CA ALA A 140 -23.46 15.68 0.74
C ALA A 140 -22.48 15.96 -0.42
N ILE A 141 -21.26 15.42 -0.37
CA ILE A 141 -20.26 15.62 -1.43
C ILE A 141 -20.63 14.76 -2.63
N LYS A 142 -20.47 15.25 -3.86
CA LYS A 142 -20.58 14.43 -5.08
C LYS A 142 -19.19 13.98 -5.53
N GLY A 143 -19.03 12.68 -5.81
CA GLY A 143 -17.80 12.16 -6.39
C GLY A 143 -17.54 12.73 -7.79
N ARG A 144 -16.36 13.30 -8.04
CA ARG A 144 -15.90 13.71 -9.38
C ARG A 144 -14.46 13.28 -9.62
N LYS A 145 -14.14 12.84 -10.84
CA LYS A 145 -12.75 12.62 -11.25
C LYS A 145 -11.99 13.95 -11.20
N ALA A 146 -10.70 13.91 -10.87
CA ALA A 146 -9.90 15.14 -10.66
C ALA A 146 -9.92 16.13 -11.85
N ALA A 147 -9.96 15.61 -13.09
CA ALA A 147 -10.03 16.44 -14.30
C ALA A 147 -11.38 17.15 -14.49
N ASP A 148 -12.45 16.62 -13.87
CA ASP A 148 -13.84 17.08 -14.04
C ASP A 148 -14.29 17.98 -12.87
N ASN A 149 -13.34 18.47 -12.06
CA ASN A 149 -13.62 19.20 -10.83
C ASN A 149 -13.14 20.67 -10.88
N PRO A 150 -14.01 21.61 -11.31
CA PRO A 150 -13.67 23.03 -11.48
C PRO A 150 -13.72 23.89 -10.19
N ASP A 151 -14.07 23.31 -9.03
CA ASP A 151 -14.18 23.87 -7.66
C ASP A 151 -14.69 25.33 -7.46
N PRO A 152 -16.00 25.53 -7.23
CA PRO A 152 -16.54 26.81 -6.76
C PRO A 152 -16.77 26.92 -5.23
N ASP A 153 -16.65 25.85 -4.44
CA ASP A 153 -17.00 25.86 -3.01
C ASP A 153 -15.83 25.45 -2.09
N LYS A 154 -15.48 26.36 -1.18
CA LYS A 154 -14.32 26.39 -0.26
C LYS A 154 -14.13 25.17 0.66
N GLY A 155 -13.90 23.97 0.11
CA GLY A 155 -13.47 22.78 0.86
C GLY A 155 -13.51 21.44 0.14
N SER A 156 -13.83 21.39 -1.16
CA SER A 156 -14.44 20.17 -1.72
C SER A 156 -13.63 19.37 -2.74
N LYS A 157 -12.54 19.90 -3.31
CA LYS A 157 -11.87 19.22 -4.45
C LYS A 157 -11.30 17.85 -4.13
N MET A 158 -10.57 17.74 -3.02
CA MET A 158 -9.91 16.50 -2.58
C MET A 158 -10.91 15.46 -2.09
N ALA A 159 -11.86 15.86 -1.24
CA ALA A 159 -12.92 14.97 -0.76
C ALA A 159 -13.83 14.47 -1.91
N SER A 160 -14.14 15.32 -2.90
CA SER A 160 -14.89 14.92 -4.10
C SER A 160 -14.12 13.89 -4.95
N TYR A 161 -12.81 14.07 -5.11
CA TYR A 161 -11.97 13.09 -5.80
C TYR A 161 -11.90 11.76 -5.05
N TYR A 162 -11.77 11.80 -3.71
CA TYR A 162 -11.78 10.59 -2.89
C TYR A 162 -13.12 9.86 -2.95
N LYS A 163 -14.23 10.58 -2.84
CA LYS A 163 -15.55 9.97 -2.96
C LYS A 163 -15.72 9.27 -4.31
N TRP A 164 -15.24 9.87 -5.40
CA TRP A 164 -15.25 9.23 -6.73
C TRP A 164 -14.42 7.94 -6.80
N ILE A 165 -13.22 7.94 -6.20
CA ILE A 165 -12.40 6.72 -6.13
C ILE A 165 -13.12 5.62 -5.35
N LEU A 166 -13.71 5.95 -4.19
CA LEU A 166 -14.36 4.97 -3.32
C LEU A 166 -15.66 4.43 -3.94
N GLU A 167 -16.46 5.28 -4.57
CA GLU A 167 -17.67 4.85 -5.31
C GLU A 167 -17.31 3.86 -6.42
N ARG A 168 -16.17 4.05 -7.09
CA ARG A 168 -15.65 3.11 -8.09
C ARG A 168 -15.09 1.84 -7.47
N LEU A 169 -14.33 1.95 -6.38
CA LEU A 169 -13.74 0.81 -5.67
C LEU A 169 -14.82 -0.14 -5.14
N PHE A 170 -15.92 0.42 -4.63
CA PHE A 170 -17.01 -0.33 -4.03
C PHE A 170 -18.22 -0.52 -4.96
N ASN A 171 -18.20 0.05 -6.17
CA ASN A 171 -19.34 0.08 -7.11
C ASN A 171 -20.67 0.48 -6.45
N GLY A 172 -20.61 1.52 -5.61
CA GLY A 172 -21.76 2.01 -4.83
C GLY A 172 -22.20 1.14 -3.65
N ASP A 173 -21.69 -0.08 -3.50
CA ASP A 173 -21.96 -0.95 -2.34
C ASP A 173 -21.06 -0.56 -1.15
N LEU A 174 -21.45 0.51 -0.46
CA LEU A 174 -20.68 1.07 0.65
C LEU A 174 -20.61 0.14 1.87
N SER A 175 -21.36 -0.97 1.90
CA SER A 175 -21.21 -1.98 2.96
C SER A 175 -19.80 -2.59 2.99
N ARG A 176 -19.11 -2.60 1.84
CA ARG A 176 -17.72 -3.06 1.69
C ARG A 176 -16.71 -2.15 2.35
N ALA A 177 -17.04 -0.86 2.52
CA ALA A 177 -16.13 0.12 3.11
C ALA A 177 -15.70 -0.27 4.53
N LYS A 178 -16.60 -0.87 5.32
CA LYS A 178 -16.27 -1.36 6.66
C LYS A 178 -15.14 -2.39 6.64
N SER A 179 -15.16 -3.32 5.68
CA SER A 179 -14.12 -4.36 5.52
C SER A 179 -12.80 -3.83 4.95
N ALA A 180 -12.77 -2.57 4.52
CA ALA A 180 -11.60 -1.89 4.00
C ALA A 180 -11.09 -0.78 4.96
N SER A 181 -11.83 -0.45 6.03
CA SER A 181 -11.42 0.48 7.10
C SER A 181 -10.46 -0.22 8.08
N LEU A 182 -9.16 -0.15 7.80
CA LEU A 182 -8.14 -1.03 8.38
C LEU A 182 -7.86 -0.81 9.88
N GLN A 183 -8.05 0.41 10.37
CA GLN A 183 -7.81 0.73 11.78
C GLN A 183 -8.70 -0.09 12.74
N HIS A 184 -9.86 -0.57 12.28
CA HIS A 184 -10.75 -1.44 13.06
C HIS A 184 -10.41 -2.92 12.97
N LEU A 185 -9.43 -3.29 12.14
CA LEU A 185 -9.03 -4.67 11.88
C LEU A 185 -7.70 -5.03 12.53
N VAL A 186 -6.99 -4.05 13.11
CA VAL A 186 -5.74 -4.30 13.83
C VAL A 186 -5.98 -5.29 14.96
N SER A 187 -5.15 -6.32 15.02
CA SER A 187 -5.22 -7.38 16.01
C SER A 187 -3.81 -7.82 16.40
N PRO A 188 -3.63 -8.66 17.43
CA PRO A 188 -2.29 -9.12 17.85
C PRO A 188 -1.49 -9.87 16.77
N THR A 189 -2.10 -10.29 15.66
CA THR A 189 -1.40 -10.90 14.52
C THR A 189 -0.81 -9.89 13.54
N THR A 190 -1.15 -8.59 13.66
CA THR A 190 -0.67 -7.55 12.76
C THR A 190 0.84 -7.35 12.86
N GLY A 191 1.50 -7.17 11.71
CA GLY A 191 2.96 -7.02 11.64
C GLY A 191 3.47 -5.65 12.11
N PRO A 192 4.77 -5.55 12.44
CA PRO A 192 5.41 -4.28 12.77
C PRO A 192 5.32 -3.30 11.61
N MET A 193 5.21 -2.00 11.89
CA MET A 193 4.86 -1.02 10.87
C MET A 193 5.66 0.27 10.90
N LEU A 194 6.01 0.77 9.71
CA LEU A 194 6.49 2.14 9.47
C LEU A 194 5.53 2.86 8.53
N MET A 195 4.98 3.99 8.99
CA MET A 195 4.04 4.81 8.24
C MET A 195 4.63 6.18 7.92
N PHE A 196 4.41 6.64 6.69
CA PHE A 196 4.67 8.00 6.27
C PHE A 196 3.41 8.66 5.75
N ASN A 197 3.21 9.89 6.20
CA ASN A 197 2.16 10.78 5.72
C ASN A 197 2.67 12.21 5.71
N SER A 198 2.03 13.09 4.94
CA SER A 198 2.22 14.54 5.10
C SER A 198 1.08 15.18 5.89
N ALA A 199 1.38 16.30 6.54
CA ALA A 199 0.45 16.97 7.46
C ALA A 199 -0.82 17.51 6.77
N ALA A 200 -0.74 17.84 5.47
CA ALA A 200 -1.82 18.44 4.69
C ALA A 200 -2.09 17.67 3.38
N GLU A 201 -1.87 16.36 3.36
CA GLU A 201 -2.15 15.54 2.18
C GLU A 201 -3.60 15.07 2.09
N LEU A 202 -3.83 14.24 1.08
CA LEU A 202 -5.12 13.67 0.74
C LEU A 202 -5.59 12.56 1.69
N ALA A 203 -4.68 11.74 2.24
CA ALA A 203 -4.98 10.84 3.35
C ALA A 203 -4.88 11.61 4.69
N PRO A 204 -5.99 11.80 5.44
CA PRO A 204 -5.99 12.65 6.62
C PRO A 204 -5.00 12.17 7.67
N VAL A 205 -4.25 13.11 8.24
CA VAL A 205 -3.28 12.81 9.31
C VAL A 205 -3.98 12.23 10.56
N SER A 206 -5.25 12.54 10.78
CA SER A 206 -6.07 11.90 11.83
C SER A 206 -6.06 10.37 11.74
N GLU A 207 -6.07 9.83 10.53
CA GLU A 207 -6.06 8.38 10.29
C GLU A 207 -4.74 7.74 10.71
N VAL A 208 -3.63 8.49 10.69
CA VAL A 208 -2.36 8.03 11.26
C VAL A 208 -2.52 7.82 12.76
N TYR A 209 -3.09 8.80 13.47
CA TYR A 209 -3.26 8.73 14.92
C TYR A 209 -4.24 7.62 15.33
N THR A 210 -5.34 7.44 14.60
CA THR A 210 -6.28 6.34 14.86
C THR A 210 -5.63 4.97 14.65
N MET A 211 -4.83 4.81 13.58
CA MET A 211 -4.08 3.57 13.37
C MET A 211 -3.03 3.36 14.48
N GLN A 212 -2.30 4.40 14.88
CA GLN A 212 -1.33 4.32 15.98
C GLN A 212 -1.99 3.90 17.29
N GLN A 213 -3.16 4.47 17.62
CA GLN A 213 -3.92 4.09 18.80
C GLN A 213 -4.29 2.60 18.76
N ALA A 214 -4.80 2.10 17.63
CA ALA A 214 -5.13 0.69 17.48
C ALA A 214 -3.91 -0.23 17.65
N PHE A 215 -2.72 0.19 17.21
CA PHE A 215 -1.47 -0.54 17.45
C PHE A 215 -1.07 -0.55 18.93
N VAL A 216 -1.17 0.59 19.61
CA VAL A 216 -0.84 0.72 21.04
C VAL A 216 -1.77 -0.15 21.89
N GLU A 217 -3.07 -0.13 21.61
CA GLU A 217 -4.08 -0.95 22.31
C GLU A 217 -3.83 -2.46 22.16
N ASN A 218 -3.19 -2.87 21.06
CA ASN A 218 -2.79 -4.27 20.82
C ASN A 218 -1.33 -4.58 21.23
N GLY A 219 -0.59 -3.63 21.80
CA GLY A 219 0.80 -3.82 22.21
C GLY A 219 1.78 -4.02 21.04
N LEU A 220 1.48 -3.46 19.87
CA LEU A 220 2.23 -3.68 18.64
C LEU A 220 3.21 -2.53 18.33
N PRO A 221 4.37 -2.84 17.73
CA PRO A 221 5.33 -1.83 17.31
C PRO A 221 4.88 -1.08 16.05
N ILE A 222 4.78 0.25 16.16
CA ILE A 222 4.50 1.17 15.06
C ILE A 222 5.42 2.39 15.15
N THR A 223 5.93 2.83 14.01
CA THR A 223 6.59 4.12 13.85
C THR A 223 5.83 4.92 12.82
N SER A 224 5.55 6.19 13.10
CA SER A 224 4.87 7.08 12.16
C SER A 224 5.66 8.37 12.01
N ILE A 225 5.89 8.77 10.76
CA ILE A 225 6.65 9.95 10.40
C ILE A 225 5.73 10.86 9.60
N ILE A 226 5.47 12.05 10.16
CA ILE A 226 4.68 13.08 9.50
C ILE A 226 5.63 14.10 8.85
N LEU A 227 5.51 14.27 7.55
CA LEU A 227 6.25 15.24 6.76
C LEU A 227 5.44 16.56 6.66
N PRO A 228 6.09 17.72 6.57
CA PRO A 228 5.38 18.96 6.30
C PRO A 228 4.83 18.99 4.86
N GLY A 229 3.78 19.79 4.65
CA GLY A 229 3.18 20.03 3.34
C GLY A 229 2.10 19.02 2.96
N ASP A 230 1.86 18.91 1.65
CA ASP A 230 0.73 18.21 1.02
C ASP A 230 1.17 17.06 0.10
N ARG A 231 2.46 16.70 0.15
CA ARG A 231 3.03 15.61 -0.66
C ARG A 231 2.26 14.32 -0.39
N HIS A 232 2.22 13.45 -1.40
CA HIS A 232 1.49 12.19 -1.34
C HIS A 232 2.34 11.03 -1.84
N ALA A 233 2.41 9.96 -1.04
CA ALA A 233 3.03 8.68 -1.37
C ALA A 233 4.46 8.76 -1.96
N GLN A 234 4.69 8.41 -3.24
CA GLN A 234 6.04 8.42 -3.84
C GLN A 234 6.76 9.78 -3.77
N ALA A 235 6.02 10.88 -3.62
CA ALA A 235 6.60 12.21 -3.40
C ALA A 235 7.44 12.31 -2.11
N TYR A 236 7.35 11.31 -1.22
CA TYR A 236 8.17 11.21 -0.01
C TYR A 236 9.56 10.66 -0.25
N ALA A 237 9.83 10.04 -1.41
CA ALA A 237 10.98 9.18 -1.62
C ALA A 237 12.30 9.79 -1.11
N LYS A 238 12.56 11.07 -1.41
CA LYS A 238 13.76 11.79 -0.97
C LYS A 238 13.96 11.76 0.55
N ASP A 239 12.90 11.95 1.32
CA ASP A 239 12.95 12.08 2.79
C ASP A 239 12.67 10.74 3.49
N ALA A 240 11.85 9.88 2.88
CA ALA A 240 11.37 8.64 3.49
C ALA A 240 12.26 7.42 3.23
N LEU A 241 13.02 7.38 2.12
CA LEU A 241 13.84 6.21 1.78
C LEU A 241 14.86 5.82 2.86
N PRO A 242 15.60 6.73 3.50
CA PRO A 242 16.58 6.35 4.53
C PRO A 242 15.95 5.60 5.72
N ALA A 243 14.86 6.13 6.26
CA ALA A 243 14.13 5.49 7.37
C ALA A 243 13.40 4.22 6.91
N THR A 244 12.88 4.20 5.68
CA THR A 244 12.31 2.99 5.05
C THR A 244 13.33 1.86 4.98
N ILE A 245 14.53 2.11 4.45
CA ILE A 245 15.61 1.12 4.35
C ILE A 245 16.04 0.65 5.75
N SER A 246 16.18 1.57 6.71
CA SER A 246 16.57 1.24 8.08
C SER A 246 15.56 0.29 8.75
N PHE A 247 14.27 0.62 8.67
CA PHE A 247 13.20 -0.23 9.18
C PHE A 247 13.20 -1.61 8.52
N LEU A 248 13.30 -1.68 7.19
CA LEU A 248 13.30 -2.94 6.47
C LEU A 248 14.52 -3.81 6.83
N LYS A 249 15.71 -3.24 6.95
CA LYS A 249 16.92 -3.98 7.37
C LYS A 249 16.77 -4.54 8.78
N ASN A 250 16.25 -3.74 9.71
CA ASN A 250 16.04 -4.16 11.10
C ASN A 250 14.99 -5.28 11.18
N SER A 251 13.84 -5.09 10.55
CA SER A 251 12.72 -6.04 10.58
C SER A 251 13.06 -7.37 9.89
N LEU A 252 13.87 -7.34 8.82
CA LEU A 252 14.31 -8.54 8.09
C LEU A 252 15.64 -9.11 8.60
N LYS A 253 16.18 -8.56 9.70
CA LYS A 253 17.45 -8.98 10.33
C LYS A 253 18.61 -9.07 9.34
N ILE A 254 18.74 -8.06 8.48
CA ILE A 254 19.90 -7.91 7.58
C ILE A 254 21.04 -7.29 8.39
N ALA A 255 22.20 -7.93 8.41
CA ALA A 255 23.39 -7.39 9.07
C ALA A 255 23.75 -6.02 8.48
N LYS A 256 24.17 -5.07 9.33
CA LYS A 256 24.77 -3.82 8.86
C LYS A 256 26.08 -4.19 8.15
N ARG A 257 26.07 -4.17 6.82
CA ARG A 257 27.28 -4.23 6.00
C ARG A 257 27.96 -2.88 6.00
#